data_AF-A0A067S2Y3-F1
#
_entry.id   AF-A0A067S2Y3-F1
#
_cell.length_a   1.000
_cell.length_b   1.000
_cell.length_c   1.000
_cell.angle_alpha   90.00
_cell.angle_beta   90.00
_cell.angle_gamma   90.00
#
_symmetry.space_group_name_H-M   'P 1'
#
loop_
_entity.id
_entity.type
_entity.pdbx_description
1 polymer ?
#
loop_
_entity_poly.entity_id
_entity_poly.type
_entity_poly.pdbx_seq_one_letter_code
_entity_poly.pdbx_strand_id
1 'polypeptide(L)'
;LVHNVMMNQNEAFAWEDSERGTFREDFFPPVVIPTVEHTPWVYKNIPIPPGLYDEVCRIIKSKRDSGVYQASNSLEPLNAVTIAHSGVPPATEDLATHFAGRACGHL
;
A
#
# COMPACT_ATOMS: atom_id res chain seq x y z
N LEU A 1 11.92 21.82 22.88
CA LEU A 1 10.50 21.43 22.89
C LEU A 1 10.23 20.28 21.91
N VAL A 2 10.62 20.40 20.64
CA VAL A 2 10.49 19.33 19.61
C VAL A 2 11.23 18.05 19.99
N HIS A 3 12.48 18.15 20.48
CA HIS A 3 13.26 16.98 20.93
C HIS A 3 12.55 16.15 22.01
N ASN A 4 11.83 16.79 22.93
CA ASN A 4 11.09 16.09 23.98
C ASN A 4 9.87 15.33 23.42
N VAL A 5 9.19 15.91 22.43
CA VAL A 5 8.06 15.25 21.75
C VAL A 5 8.55 14.04 20.96
N MET A 6 9.64 14.19 20.20
CA MET A 6 10.24 13.11 19.43
C MET A 6 10.68 11.95 20.33
N MET A 7 11.33 12.24 21.46
CA MET A 7 11.77 11.20 22.41
C MET A 7 10.60 10.48 23.09
N ASN A 8 9.56 11.22 23.50
CA ASN A 8 8.41 10.64 24.21
C ASN A 8 7.45 9.88 23.29
N GLN A 9 7.44 10.19 21.98
CA GLN A 9 6.58 9.56 20.98
C GLN A 9 7.41 8.81 19.94
N ASN A 10 8.56 8.26 20.34
CA ASN A 10 9.50 7.65 19.40
C ASN A 10 8.86 6.52 18.57
N GLU A 11 7.96 5.75 19.16
CA GLU A 11 7.23 4.65 18.51
C GLU A 11 6.15 5.12 17.52
N ALA A 12 5.79 6.41 17.55
CA ALA A 12 4.82 6.98 16.61
C ALA A 12 5.45 7.35 15.26
N PHE A 13 6.78 7.43 15.19
CA PHE A 13 7.51 7.76 13.97
C PHE A 13 8.15 6.50 13.40
N ALA A 14 8.00 6.30 12.09
CA ALA A 14 8.80 5.32 11.36
C ALA A 14 10.07 6.03 10.87
N TRP A 15 11.22 5.66 11.43
CA TRP A 15 12.51 6.20 11.01
C TRP A 15 13.07 5.43 9.82
N GLU A 16 12.70 4.15 9.70
CA GLU A 16 13.05 3.26 8.59
C GLU A 16 11.80 2.59 7.99
N ASP A 17 11.88 2.11 6.74
CA ASP A 17 10.74 1.42 6.07
C ASP A 17 10.33 0.12 6.80
N SER A 18 11.25 -0.44 7.60
CA SER A 18 10.97 -1.59 8.49
C SER A 18 10.11 -1.25 9.70
N GLU A 19 10.08 0.03 10.10
CA GLU A 19 9.26 0.52 11.22
C GLU A 19 7.90 1.06 10.74
N ARG A 20 7.64 0.98 9.44
CA ARG A 20 6.35 1.39 8.88
C ARG A 20 5.24 0.53 9.50
N GLY A 21 4.34 1.17 10.22
CA GLY A 21 3.14 0.53 10.76
C GLY A 21 2.16 0.10 9.66
N THR A 22 1.40 -0.94 9.95
CA THR A 22 0.22 -1.36 9.17
C THR A 22 -1.03 -0.91 9.92
N PHE A 23 -2.07 -0.50 9.20
CA PHE A 23 -3.36 -0.27 9.84
C PHE A 23 -3.86 -1.56 10.47
N ARG A 24 -4.39 -1.48 11.70
CA ARG A 24 -5.03 -2.63 12.33
C ARG A 24 -6.29 -2.98 11.54
N GLU A 25 -6.42 -4.23 11.14
CA GLU A 25 -7.55 -4.73 10.33
C GLU A 25 -8.89 -4.64 11.07
N ASP A 26 -8.88 -4.63 12.41
CA ASP A 26 -10.07 -4.46 13.25
C ASP A 26 -10.68 -3.05 13.16
N PHE A 27 -9.85 -2.06 12.82
CA PHE A 27 -10.28 -0.68 12.62
C PHE A 27 -10.48 -0.36 11.13
N PHE A 28 -9.62 -0.90 10.27
CA PHE A 28 -9.66 -0.68 8.82
C PHE A 28 -9.68 -2.03 8.10
N PRO A 29 -10.87 -2.59 7.82
CA PRO A 29 -10.96 -3.84 7.07
C PRO A 29 -10.40 -3.64 5.65
N PRO A 30 -9.94 -4.72 4.99
CA PRO A 30 -9.43 -4.64 3.62
C PRO A 30 -10.43 -4.00 2.66
N VAL A 31 -9.97 -3.02 1.88
CA VAL A 31 -10.80 -2.33 0.88
C VAL A 31 -11.08 -3.27 -0.29
N VAL A 32 -12.35 -3.45 -0.64
CA VAL A 32 -12.77 -4.17 -1.84
C VAL A 32 -12.78 -3.19 -3.01
N ILE A 33 -11.91 -3.42 -3.99
CA ILE A 33 -11.89 -2.62 -5.22
C ILE A 33 -13.04 -3.10 -6.11
N PRO A 34 -13.97 -2.24 -6.55
CA PRO A 34 -15.03 -2.65 -7.46
C PRO A 34 -14.45 -2.92 -8.85
N THR A 35 -14.75 -4.09 -9.39
CA THR A 35 -14.20 -4.54 -10.67
C THR A 35 -15.29 -4.87 -11.69
N VAL A 36 -15.02 -4.64 -12.97
CA VAL A 36 -15.90 -4.94 -14.11
C VAL A 36 -15.21 -5.96 -15.00
N GLU A 37 -15.94 -6.95 -15.49
CA GLU A 37 -15.44 -7.97 -16.43
C GLU A 37 -14.72 -7.33 -17.63
N HIS A 38 -13.52 -7.83 -17.93
CA HIS A 38 -12.71 -7.37 -19.06
C HIS A 38 -11.87 -8.53 -19.63
N THR A 39 -11.55 -8.48 -20.92
CA THR A 39 -10.67 -9.48 -21.55
C THR A 39 -9.24 -9.36 -21.01
N PRO A 40 -8.68 -10.39 -20.34
CA PRO A 40 -7.32 -10.30 -19.80
C PRO A 40 -6.29 -10.10 -20.92
N TRP A 41 -5.28 -9.26 -20.67
CA TRP A 41 -4.19 -8.99 -21.63
C TRP A 41 -2.82 -9.06 -20.95
N VAL A 42 -1.88 -9.77 -21.58
CA VAL A 42 -0.50 -9.86 -21.07
C VAL A 42 0.37 -8.82 -21.78
N TYR A 43 0.72 -7.75 -21.06
CA TYR A 43 1.68 -6.76 -21.55
C TYR A 43 3.11 -7.20 -21.21
N LYS A 44 4.04 -7.04 -22.16
CA LYS A 44 5.46 -7.38 -21.93
C LYS A 44 6.06 -6.37 -20.95
N ASN A 45 6.76 -6.83 -19.91
CA ASN A 45 7.44 -5.94 -18.97
C ASN A 45 8.43 -5.03 -19.72
N ILE A 46 8.38 -3.74 -19.41
CA ILE A 46 9.31 -2.75 -19.95
C ILE A 46 10.71 -3.08 -19.42
N PRO A 47 11.75 -3.20 -20.28
CA PRO A 47 13.11 -3.47 -19.83
C PRO A 47 13.61 -2.38 -18.88
N ILE A 48 14.23 -2.78 -17.77
CA ILE A 48 14.85 -1.85 -16.84
C ILE A 48 16.18 -1.37 -17.45
N PRO A 49 16.43 -0.06 -17.54
CA PRO A 49 17.71 0.46 -18.02
C PRO A 49 18.89 -0.08 -17.17
N PRO A 50 20.03 -0.47 -17.77
CA PRO A 50 21.15 -1.07 -17.04
C PRO A 50 21.67 -0.23 -15.87
N GLY A 51 21.72 1.10 -16.03
CA GLY A 51 22.19 2.02 -14.97
C GLY A 51 21.26 2.12 -13.76
N LEU A 52 20.01 1.65 -13.86
CA LEU A 52 19.02 1.67 -12.78
C LEU A 52 18.72 0.27 -12.23
N TYR A 53 19.30 -0.78 -12.84
CA TYR A 53 18.94 -2.16 -12.54
C TYR A 53 19.16 -2.51 -11.06
N ASP A 54 20.36 -2.23 -10.55
CA ASP A 54 20.72 -2.54 -9.16
C ASP A 54 19.86 -1.78 -8.15
N GLU A 55 19.54 -0.52 -8.45
CA GLU A 55 18.68 0.31 -7.60
C GLU A 55 17.24 -0.22 -7.56
N VAL A 56 16.67 -0.56 -8.71
CA VAL A 56 15.32 -1.13 -8.79
C VAL A 56 15.26 -2.47 -8.06
N CYS A 57 16.26 -3.34 -8.28
CA CYS A 57 16.35 -4.61 -7.56
C CYS A 57 16.44 -4.42 -6.03
N ARG A 58 17.21 -3.42 -5.56
CA ARG A 58 17.31 -3.07 -4.14
C ARG A 58 15.95 -2.65 -3.57
N ILE A 59 15.23 -1.76 -4.26
CA ILE A 59 13.90 -1.29 -3.82
C ILE A 59 12.90 -2.43 -3.77
N ILE A 60 12.86 -3.30 -4.79
CA ILE A 60 11.95 -4.44 -4.82
C ILE A 60 12.21 -5.40 -3.65
N LYS A 61 13.48 -5.69 -3.35
CA LYS A 61 13.86 -6.53 -2.20
C LYS A 61 13.42 -5.90 -0.88
N SER A 62 13.72 -4.62 -0.68
CA SER A 62 13.29 -3.88 0.53
C SER A 62 11.77 -3.93 0.73
N LYS A 63 10.99 -3.71 -0.33
CA LYS A 63 9.53 -3.74 -0.25
C LYS A 63 8.98 -5.13 0.03
N ARG A 64 9.61 -6.18 -0.51
CA ARG A 64 9.27 -7.57 -0.20
C ARG A 64 9.57 -7.89 1.27
N ASP A 65 10.73 -7.49 1.76
CA ASP A 65 11.15 -7.76 3.14
C ASP A 65 10.30 -6.96 4.16
N SER A 66 9.80 -5.77 3.77
CA SER A 66 8.83 -5.00 4.55
C SER A 66 7.38 -5.54 4.53
N GLY A 67 7.11 -6.61 3.76
CA GLY A 67 5.79 -7.23 3.65
C GLY A 67 4.79 -6.53 2.71
N VAL A 68 5.16 -5.39 2.10
CA VAL A 68 4.29 -4.67 1.15
C VAL A 68 4.08 -5.44 -0.15
N TYR A 69 5.13 -6.10 -0.64
CA TYR A 69 5.06 -6.90 -1.87
C TYR A 69 5.05 -8.38 -1.54
N GLN A 70 4.00 -9.07 -2.00
CA GLN A 70 3.90 -10.53 -2.00
C GLN A 70 4.14 -11.07 -3.41
N ALA A 71 4.73 -12.26 -3.49
CA ALA A 71 4.89 -12.96 -4.75
C ALA A 71 3.52 -13.49 -5.23
N SER A 72 3.19 -13.24 -6.49
CA SER A 72 2.00 -13.80 -7.13
C SER A 72 2.41 -14.63 -8.35
N ASN A 73 1.71 -15.75 -8.57
CA ASN A 73 2.01 -16.70 -9.64
C ASN A 73 1.29 -16.37 -10.96
N SER A 74 0.40 -15.38 -11.01
CA SER A 74 -0.22 -14.98 -12.27
C SER A 74 -0.81 -13.57 -12.24
N LEU A 75 -0.62 -12.84 -13.33
CA LEU A 75 -1.32 -11.57 -13.61
C LEU A 75 -2.62 -11.79 -14.38
N GLU A 76 -2.83 -12.98 -14.97
CA GLU A 76 -3.98 -13.30 -15.85
C GLU A 76 -5.34 -13.38 -15.14
N PRO A 77 -5.47 -13.91 -13.91
CA PRO A 77 -6.73 -13.79 -13.18
C PRO A 77 -6.91 -12.40 -12.55
N LEU A 78 -5.84 -11.60 -12.41
CA LEU A 78 -5.88 -10.28 -11.79
C LEU A 78 -6.32 -9.18 -12.76
N ASN A 79 -6.06 -9.34 -14.07
CA ASN A 79 -6.46 -8.41 -15.13
C ASN A 79 -7.72 -8.86 -15.91
N ALA A 80 -8.34 -9.99 -15.56
CA ALA A 80 -9.64 -10.41 -16.09
C ALA A 80 -10.77 -9.45 -15.65
N VAL A 81 -10.47 -8.55 -14.72
CA VAL A 81 -11.40 -7.53 -14.25
C VAL A 81 -10.69 -6.17 -14.23
N THR A 82 -11.36 -5.12 -14.69
CA THR A 82 -10.87 -3.73 -14.67
C THR A 82 -11.50 -2.97 -13.52
N ILE A 83 -10.75 -2.06 -12.86
CA ILE A 83 -11.31 -1.18 -11.83
C ILE A 83 -12.41 -0.31 -12.44
N ALA A 84 -13.64 -0.40 -11.90
CA ALA A 84 -14.82 0.26 -12.48
C ALA A 84 -14.63 1.78 -12.68
N HIS A 85 -14.01 2.46 -11.70
CA HIS A 85 -13.76 3.89 -11.70
C HIS A 85 -12.32 4.20 -11.27
N SER A 86 -11.36 4.06 -12.19
CA SER A 86 -9.93 4.31 -11.89
C SER A 86 -9.60 5.73 -11.41
N GLY A 87 -10.49 6.69 -11.62
CA GLY A 87 -10.34 8.08 -11.18
C GLY A 87 -10.94 8.39 -9.79
N VAL A 88 -11.62 7.43 -9.16
CA VAL A 88 -12.23 7.60 -7.84
C VAL A 88 -11.62 6.56 -6.91
N PRO A 89 -10.93 6.98 -5.82
CA PRO A 89 -10.42 6.02 -4.85
C PRO A 89 -11.58 5.15 -4.34
N PRO A 90 -11.41 3.82 -4.27
CA PRO A 90 -12.42 2.99 -3.62
C PRO A 90 -12.60 3.49 -2.18
N ALA A 91 -13.85 3.72 -1.79
CA ALA A 91 -14.24 4.12 -0.44
C ALA A 91 -13.89 5.57 -0.01
N THR A 92 -13.92 6.58 -0.91
CA THR A 92 -13.70 7.98 -0.49
C THR A 92 -14.63 8.45 0.63
N GLU A 93 -15.90 8.02 0.63
CA GLU A 93 -16.87 8.40 1.66
C GLU A 93 -16.63 7.67 2.97
N ASP A 94 -16.41 6.35 2.95
CA ASP A 94 -16.15 5.56 4.16
C ASP A 94 -14.81 5.93 4.80
N LEU A 95 -13.76 6.11 3.99
CA LEU A 95 -12.43 6.51 4.46
C LEU A 95 -12.47 7.92 5.05
N ALA A 96 -13.08 8.89 4.37
CA ALA A 96 -13.25 10.24 4.91
C ALA A 96 -14.08 10.23 6.20
N THR A 97 -15.11 9.40 6.29
CA THR A 97 -15.95 9.26 7.50
C THR A 97 -15.19 8.68 8.69
N HIS A 98 -14.26 7.73 8.46
CA HIS A 98 -13.40 7.19 9.53
C HIS A 98 -12.41 8.23 10.06
N PHE A 99 -11.87 9.11 9.20
CA PHE A 99 -10.97 10.19 9.61
C PHE A 99 -11.69 11.42 10.18
N ALA A 100 -12.98 11.63 9.86
CA ALA A 100 -13.73 12.82 10.26
C ALA A 100 -14.30 12.78 11.69
N GLY A 101 -14.12 11.71 12.47
CA GLY A 101 -14.89 11.54 13.71
C GLY A 101 -14.26 10.84 14.91
N ARG A 102 -13.04 10.30 14.86
CA ARG A 102 -12.45 9.62 16.03
C ARG A 102 -10.99 9.98 16.23
N ALA A 103 -10.72 10.71 17.32
CA ALA A 103 -9.39 10.70 17.92
C ALA A 103 -9.11 9.27 18.40
N CYS A 104 -8.06 8.63 17.89
CA CYS A 104 -7.59 7.35 18.41
C CYS A 104 -7.08 7.56 19.85
N GLY A 105 -7.98 7.48 20.82
CA GLY A 105 -7.66 7.35 22.23
C GLY A 105 -7.47 5.87 22.59
N HIS A 106 -6.25 5.53 23.00
CA HIS A 106 -5.81 4.45 23.90
C HIS A 106 -6.58 3.10 23.87
N LEU A 107 -5.92 2.05 23.33
CA LEU A 107 -5.46 0.82 24.02
C LEU A 107 -4.77 -0.11 23.01
#